data_AF-A0A4P8HXI7-F1
#
_entry.id   AF-A0A4P8HXI7-F1
#
_cell.length_a   1.000
_cell.length_b   1.000
_cell.length_c   1.000
_cell.angle_alpha   90.00
_cell.angle_beta   90.00
_cell.angle_gamma   90.00
#
_symmetry.space_group_name_H-M   'P 1'
#
loop_
_entity.id
_entity.type
_entity.pdbx_description
1 polymer ?
#
loop_
_entity_poly.entity_id
_entity_poly.type
_entity_poly.pdbx_seq_one_letter_code
_entity_poly.pdbx_strand_id
1 'polypeptide(L)'
;MNKIQQLIYVTLAPKVIERLSQELSVRITTEEMLLTLVTQTAKELQEVAELDLTYESIKAIYEKRDAFKSLSKVLATIELSESIIPDGVERALYEQQVKHKGEVWVIHKNDADPHPSIPHAHNYDANLKLHLGNGDLYKKRNIVGNIGKKALMALREKIVGIDLPTLAT
;
A
#
# COMPACT_ATOMS: atom_id res chain seq x y z
N MET A 1 18.26 5.14 -17.33
CA MET A 1 17.12 4.49 -16.65
C MET A 1 16.71 5.38 -15.47
N ASN A 2 15.52 6.00 -15.50
CA ASN A 2 15.11 6.96 -14.47
C ASN A 2 14.28 6.24 -13.38
N LYS A 3 14.62 6.47 -12.10
CA LYS A 3 14.00 5.86 -10.90
C LYS A 3 12.46 5.99 -10.83
N ILE A 4 11.89 6.87 -11.65
CA ILE A 4 10.45 7.16 -11.71
C ILE A 4 9.64 6.01 -12.32
N GLN A 5 10.19 5.23 -13.26
CA GLN A 5 9.46 4.11 -13.89
C GLN A 5 9.38 2.85 -13.00
N GLN A 6 10.34 2.65 -12.08
CA GLN A 6 10.23 1.61 -11.04
C GLN A 6 9.09 1.89 -10.04
N LEU A 7 8.69 3.15 -9.88
CA LEU A 7 7.75 3.56 -8.83
C LEU A 7 6.28 3.30 -9.20
N ILE A 8 5.92 3.37 -10.49
CA ILE A 8 4.53 3.18 -10.96
C ILE A 8 4.07 1.74 -10.74
N TYR A 9 4.96 0.76 -10.92
CA TYR A 9 4.65 -0.65 -10.70
C TYR A 9 4.47 -1.01 -9.22
N VAL A 10 5.21 -0.36 -8.32
CA VAL A 10 5.16 -0.65 -6.89
C VAL A 10 4.01 0.08 -6.18
N THR A 11 3.59 1.26 -6.66
CA THR A 11 2.52 2.04 -6.01
C THR A 11 1.10 1.76 -6.51
N LEU A 12 0.91 1.24 -7.73
CA LEU A 12 -0.41 0.86 -8.25
C LEU A 12 -0.73 -0.64 -8.13
N ALA A 13 0.28 -1.49 -7.96
CA ALA A 13 0.10 -2.94 -7.83
C ALA A 13 -0.86 -3.37 -6.72
N PRO A 14 -0.86 -2.79 -5.49
CA PRO A 14 -1.68 -3.34 -4.41
C PRO A 14 -3.19 -3.26 -4.70
N LYS A 15 -3.68 -2.12 -5.19
CA LYS A 15 -5.11 -1.93 -5.52
C LYS A 15 -5.54 -2.76 -6.74
N VAL A 16 -4.65 -2.91 -7.73
CA VAL A 16 -4.90 -3.73 -8.92
C VAL A 16 -4.95 -5.21 -8.52
N ILE A 17 -4.01 -5.68 -7.70
CA ILE A 17 -3.95 -7.03 -7.16
C ILE A 17 -5.17 -7.33 -6.30
N GLU A 18 -5.54 -6.44 -5.38
CA GLU A 18 -6.72 -6.60 -4.53
C GLU A 18 -7.98 -6.76 -5.38
N ARG A 19 -8.20 -5.83 -6.32
CA ARG A 19 -9.36 -5.85 -7.20
C ARG A 19 -9.40 -7.11 -8.08
N LEU A 20 -8.29 -7.47 -8.72
CA LEU A 20 -8.19 -8.71 -9.51
C LEU A 20 -8.43 -9.95 -8.67
N SER A 21 -7.86 -10.02 -7.46
CA SER A 21 -8.04 -11.16 -6.55
C SER A 21 -9.50 -11.36 -6.18
N GLN A 22 -10.22 -10.27 -5.92
CA GLN A 22 -11.66 -10.29 -5.64
C GLN A 22 -12.48 -10.70 -6.87
N GLU A 23 -12.31 -10.01 -8.01
CA GLU A 23 -13.09 -10.26 -9.22
C GLU A 23 -12.88 -11.69 -9.75
N LEU A 24 -11.67 -12.24 -9.64
CA LEU A 24 -11.31 -13.56 -10.13
C LEU A 24 -11.41 -14.66 -9.05
N SER A 25 -11.73 -14.30 -7.81
CA SER A 25 -11.82 -15.22 -6.66
C SER A 25 -10.57 -16.09 -6.46
N VAL A 26 -9.40 -15.49 -6.65
CA VAL A 26 -8.07 -16.12 -6.51
C VAL A 26 -7.18 -15.25 -5.64
N ARG A 27 -6.22 -15.88 -4.96
CA ARG A 27 -5.14 -15.12 -4.34
C ARG A 27 -4.10 -14.76 -5.40
N ILE A 28 -3.83 -13.47 -5.57
CA ILE A 28 -2.75 -12.96 -6.41
C ILE A 28 -1.75 -12.23 -5.51
N THR A 29 -0.47 -12.57 -5.65
CA THR A 29 0.66 -11.86 -5.03
C THR A 29 1.33 -10.94 -6.04
N THR A 30 2.18 -10.03 -5.55
CA THR A 30 2.95 -9.13 -6.42
C THR A 30 3.90 -9.93 -7.31
N GLU A 31 4.54 -10.95 -6.75
CA GLU A 31 5.45 -11.86 -7.43
C GLU A 31 4.74 -12.63 -8.54
N GLU A 32 3.56 -13.18 -8.27
CA GLU A 32 2.74 -13.87 -9.27
C GLU A 32 2.29 -12.93 -10.40
N MET A 33 1.95 -11.68 -10.07
CA MET A 33 1.60 -10.69 -11.07
C MET A 33 2.76 -10.32 -11.97
N LEU A 34 3.93 -10.04 -11.39
CA LEU A 34 5.13 -9.72 -12.17
C LEU A 34 5.54 -10.89 -13.07
N LEU A 35 5.56 -12.10 -12.52
CA LEU A 35 5.88 -13.31 -13.27
C LEU A 35 4.88 -13.53 -14.41
N THR A 36 3.58 -13.33 -14.15
CA THR A 36 2.52 -13.45 -15.18
C THR A 36 2.73 -12.44 -16.29
N LEU A 37 3.03 -11.18 -15.96
CA LEU A 37 3.20 -10.13 -16.96
C LEU A 37 4.43 -10.40 -17.82
N VAL A 38 5.60 -10.65 -17.23
CA VAL A 38 6.84 -11.04 -17.94
C VAL A 38 6.61 -12.21 -18.89
N THR A 39 5.99 -13.28 -18.40
CA THR A 39 5.78 -14.51 -19.19
C THR A 39 4.72 -14.37 -20.27
N GLN A 40 3.76 -13.46 -20.14
CA GLN A 40 2.70 -13.27 -21.15
C GLN A 40 3.02 -12.20 -22.17
N THR A 41 3.81 -11.20 -21.81
CA THR A 41 4.27 -10.18 -22.75
C THR A 41 5.56 -10.58 -23.46
N ALA A 42 6.20 -11.68 -23.05
CA ALA A 42 7.51 -12.14 -23.54
C ALA A 42 8.57 -11.01 -23.47
N LYS A 43 8.54 -10.27 -22.36
CA LYS A 43 9.38 -9.09 -22.11
C LYS A 43 10.12 -9.27 -20.81
N GLU A 44 11.32 -8.71 -20.73
CA GLU A 44 12.08 -8.67 -19.49
C GLU A 44 11.37 -7.76 -18.47
N LEU A 45 11.67 -7.97 -17.18
CA LEU A 45 11.04 -7.23 -16.08
C LEU A 45 11.15 -5.70 -16.26
N GLN A 46 12.28 -5.24 -16.78
CA GLN A 46 12.55 -3.82 -17.03
C GLN A 46 11.65 -3.26 -18.13
N GLU A 47 11.42 -4.03 -19.20
CA GLU A 47 10.56 -3.64 -20.30
C GLU A 47 9.08 -3.68 -19.90
N VAL A 48 8.69 -4.60 -19.01
CA VAL A 48 7.34 -4.68 -18.46
C VAL A 48 6.97 -3.42 -17.68
N ALA A 49 7.94 -2.82 -16.96
CA ALA A 49 7.74 -1.58 -16.22
C ALA A 49 7.52 -0.35 -17.12
N GLU A 50 7.87 -0.45 -18.41
CA GLU A 50 7.69 0.61 -19.40
C GLU A 50 6.39 0.47 -20.21
N LEU A 51 5.66 -0.62 -20.00
CA LEU A 51 4.38 -0.84 -20.68
C LEU A 51 3.28 0.05 -20.10
N ASP A 52 2.46 0.61 -20.98
CA ASP A 52 1.21 1.30 -20.60
C ASP A 52 0.13 0.26 -20.29
N LEU A 53 0.27 -0.41 -19.14
CA LEU A 53 -0.65 -1.45 -18.69
C LEU A 53 -1.86 -0.83 -18.00
N THR A 54 -3.03 -1.02 -18.61
CA THR A 54 -4.32 -0.70 -17.99
C THR A 54 -4.83 -1.87 -17.17
N TYR A 55 -5.72 -1.61 -16.21
CA TYR A 55 -6.42 -2.67 -15.45
C TYR A 55 -7.05 -3.71 -16.38
N GLU A 56 -7.76 -3.26 -17.42
CA GLU A 56 -8.41 -4.15 -18.39
C GLU A 56 -7.41 -5.00 -19.18
N SER A 57 -6.24 -4.45 -19.53
CA SER A 57 -5.19 -5.22 -20.20
C SER A 57 -4.61 -6.31 -19.30
N ILE A 58 -4.40 -6.00 -18.01
CA ILE A 58 -3.91 -6.97 -17.02
C ILE A 58 -4.98 -8.04 -16.79
N LYS A 59 -6.23 -7.65 -16.59
CA LYS A 59 -7.36 -8.57 -16.44
C LYS A 59 -7.48 -9.52 -17.63
N ALA A 60 -7.39 -9.01 -18.86
CA ALA A 60 -7.43 -9.85 -20.05
C ALA A 60 -6.25 -10.84 -20.12
N ILE A 61 -5.06 -10.48 -19.62
CA ILE A 61 -3.91 -11.39 -19.51
C ILE A 61 -4.22 -12.54 -18.53
N TYR A 62 -4.88 -12.24 -17.41
CA TYR A 62 -5.29 -13.24 -16.42
C TYR A 62 -6.43 -14.14 -16.92
N GLU A 63 -7.43 -13.57 -17.60
CA GLU A 63 -8.58 -14.31 -18.14
C GLU A 63 -8.21 -15.25 -19.29
N LYS A 64 -7.20 -14.89 -20.10
CA LYS A 64 -6.74 -15.71 -21.23
C LYS A 64 -5.95 -16.97 -20.81
N ARG A 65 -5.71 -17.17 -19.52
CA ARG A 65 -4.68 -18.10 -19.04
C ARG A 65 -5.24 -19.40 -18.48
N ASP A 66 -4.58 -20.50 -18.85
CA ASP A 66 -4.62 -21.80 -18.16
C ASP A 66 -3.90 -21.76 -16.78
N ALA A 67 -3.29 -20.61 -16.42
CA ALA A 67 -2.56 -20.37 -15.18
C ALA A 67 -3.44 -20.34 -13.92
N PHE A 68 -4.77 -20.29 -14.07
CA PHE A 68 -5.69 -20.49 -12.94
C PHE A 68 -5.55 -21.85 -12.27
N LYS A 69 -5.00 -22.85 -12.97
CA LYS A 69 -4.85 -24.20 -12.41
C LYS A 69 -3.85 -24.27 -11.25
N SER A 70 -2.91 -23.33 -11.15
CA SER A 70 -1.89 -23.31 -10.08
C SER A 70 -2.14 -22.24 -9.02
N LEU A 71 -3.08 -21.32 -9.22
CA LEU A 71 -3.39 -20.30 -8.23
C LEU A 71 -4.23 -20.91 -7.10
N SER A 72 -3.91 -20.50 -5.87
CA SER A 72 -4.69 -20.89 -4.70
C SER A 72 -6.09 -20.28 -4.81
N LYS A 73 -7.08 -21.13 -5.07
CA LYS A 73 -8.49 -20.73 -5.02
C LYS A 73 -8.86 -20.44 -3.58
N VAL A 74 -9.39 -19.25 -3.33
CA VAL A 74 -9.96 -18.92 -2.02
C VAL A 74 -11.29 -19.66 -1.90
N LEU A 75 -11.37 -20.62 -0.97
CA LEU A 75 -12.59 -21.41 -0.76
C LEU A 75 -13.60 -20.70 0.14
N ALA A 76 -13.09 -19.94 1.11
CA ALA A 76 -13.88 -19.10 2.01
C ALA A 76 -13.00 -18.02 2.63
N THR A 77 -13.58 -16.85 2.86
CA THR A 77 -13.02 -15.79 3.69
C THR A 77 -13.89 -15.66 4.93
N ILE A 78 -13.29 -15.66 6.11
CA ILE A 78 -14.02 -15.49 7.37
C ILE A 78 -13.62 -14.13 7.95
N GLU A 79 -14.62 -13.28 8.15
CA GLU A 79 -14.46 -12.02 8.87
C GLU A 79 -14.82 -12.22 10.33
N LEU A 80 -13.93 -11.79 11.23
CA LEU A 80 -14.14 -11.86 12.67
C LEU A 80 -14.39 -10.45 13.21
N SER A 81 -15.34 -10.32 14.14
CA SER A 81 -15.65 -9.06 14.81
C SER A 81 -14.54 -8.59 15.75
N GLU A 82 -13.65 -9.50 16.17
CA GLU A 82 -12.52 -9.24 17.04
C GLU A 82 -11.30 -10.08 16.65
N SER A 83 -10.11 -9.65 17.08
CA SER A 83 -8.87 -10.38 16.79
C SER A 83 -8.72 -11.55 17.75
N ILE A 84 -8.63 -12.76 17.20
CA ILE A 84 -8.29 -13.98 17.98
C ILE A 84 -6.78 -14.21 18.12
N ILE A 85 -5.97 -13.30 17.55
CA ILE A 85 -4.50 -13.36 17.64
C ILE A 85 -4.10 -12.73 18.98
N PRO A 86 -3.36 -13.43 19.85
CA PRO A 86 -2.96 -12.91 21.16
C PRO A 86 -2.19 -11.59 21.07
N ASP A 87 -2.33 -10.78 22.12
CA ASP A 87 -1.52 -9.56 22.28
C ASP A 87 -0.03 -9.91 22.34
N GLY A 88 0.81 -9.04 21.77
CA GLY A 88 2.27 -9.21 21.76
C GLY A 88 2.81 -10.16 20.68
N VAL A 89 1.96 -10.83 19.90
CA VAL A 89 2.41 -11.57 18.71
C VAL A 89 2.95 -10.57 17.68
N GLU A 90 4.23 -10.73 17.31
CA GLU A 90 4.82 -9.91 16.26
C GLU A 90 4.04 -10.07 14.96
N ARG A 91 3.51 -8.95 14.48
CA ARG A 91 2.87 -8.86 13.17
C ARG A 91 3.88 -8.21 12.23
N ALA A 92 4.04 -8.78 11.04
CA ALA A 92 4.72 -8.11 9.94
C ALA A 92 3.85 -6.94 9.45
N LEU A 93 3.84 -5.84 10.20
CA LEU A 93 3.16 -4.60 9.84
C LEU A 93 4.12 -3.76 9.01
N TYR A 94 4.01 -3.88 7.69
CA TYR A 94 4.63 -2.92 6.78
C TYR A 94 3.87 -1.58 6.82
N GLU A 95 2.56 -1.65 7.05
CA GLU A 95 1.68 -0.51 7.21
C GLU A 95 0.68 -0.71 8.36
N GLN A 96 0.28 0.39 9.01
CA GLN A 96 -0.80 0.41 10.02
C GLN A 96 -1.87 1.42 9.58
N GLN A 97 -3.15 1.03 9.56
CA GLN A 97 -4.24 1.95 9.27
C GLN A 97 -4.83 2.53 10.56
N VAL A 98 -4.93 3.85 10.63
CA VAL A 98 -5.50 4.59 11.76
C VAL A 98 -6.68 5.42 11.29
N LYS A 99 -7.84 5.23 11.92
CA LYS A 99 -9.03 6.07 11.68
C LYS A 99 -9.07 7.23 12.70
N HIS A 100 -9.15 8.46 12.22
CA HIS A 100 -9.29 9.66 13.05
C HIS A 100 -10.36 10.60 12.46
N LYS A 101 -11.45 10.85 13.20
CA LYS A 101 -12.55 11.73 12.79
C LYS A 101 -13.11 11.46 11.38
N GLY A 102 -13.20 10.19 11.00
CA GLY A 102 -13.70 9.77 9.68
C GLY A 102 -12.62 9.70 8.59
N GLU A 103 -11.40 10.18 8.86
CA GLU A 103 -10.27 10.05 7.94
C GLU A 103 -9.50 8.77 8.19
N VAL A 104 -9.03 8.14 7.11
CA VAL A 104 -8.15 6.97 7.16
C VAL A 104 -6.72 7.41 6.86
N TRP A 105 -5.82 7.11 7.79
CA TRP A 105 -4.39 7.40 7.70
C TRP A 105 -3.60 6.09 7.69
N VAL A 106 -2.85 5.84 6.63
CA VAL A 106 -2.00 4.66 6.48
C VAL A 106 -0.57 5.01 6.86
N ILE A 107 -0.09 4.47 7.98
CA ILE A 107 1.25 4.68 8.52
C ILE A 107 2.19 3.69 7.86
N HIS A 108 3.22 4.17 7.18
CA HIS A 108 4.24 3.31 6.56
C HIS A 108 5.45 3.21 7.49
N LYS A 109 5.76 1.99 7.95
CA LYS A 109 6.92 1.74 8.84
C LYS A 109 8.24 1.99 8.11
N ASN A 110 8.32 1.51 6.86
CA ASN A 110 9.43 1.73 5.93
C ASN A 110 8.82 2.09 4.58
N ASP A 111 9.06 3.31 4.09
CA ASP A 111 8.65 3.75 2.75
C ASP A 111 9.90 4.00 1.89
N ALA A 112 9.84 3.61 0.62
CA ALA A 112 10.89 3.92 -0.36
C ALA A 112 11.00 5.43 -0.62
N ASP A 113 9.93 6.20 -0.40
CA ASP A 113 9.96 7.66 -0.33
C ASP A 113 10.02 8.12 1.14
N PRO A 114 11.20 8.45 1.69
CA PRO A 114 11.34 8.85 3.10
C PRO A 114 10.70 10.21 3.41
N HIS A 115 10.16 10.92 2.41
CA HIS A 115 9.55 12.22 2.59
C HIS A 115 8.07 12.10 3.01
N PRO A 116 7.59 12.85 4.02
CA PRO A 116 8.29 13.91 4.76
C PRO A 116 9.08 13.44 5.99
N SER A 117 8.85 12.21 6.47
CA SER A 117 9.60 11.55 7.55
C SER A 117 9.53 10.03 7.43
N ILE A 118 10.35 9.31 8.19
CA ILE A 118 10.16 7.87 8.44
C ILE A 118 9.89 7.68 9.95
N PRO A 119 8.78 7.01 10.32
CA PRO A 119 7.59 6.75 9.50
C PRO A 119 6.86 8.06 9.12
N HIS A 120 5.97 7.98 8.14
CA HIS A 120 4.97 9.03 7.84
C HIS A 120 3.60 8.39 7.56
N ALA A 121 2.56 9.23 7.52
CA ALA A 121 1.20 8.77 7.26
C ALA A 121 0.69 9.26 5.91
N HIS A 122 -0.06 8.44 5.18
CA HIS A 122 -0.77 8.81 3.96
C HIS A 122 -2.27 8.88 4.22
N ASN A 123 -2.91 9.91 3.70
CA ASN A 123 -4.35 9.93 3.48
C ASN A 123 -4.57 9.85 1.96
N TYR A 124 -4.94 8.66 1.48
CA TYR A 124 -5.06 8.39 0.05
C TYR A 124 -6.27 9.10 -0.58
N ASP A 125 -7.35 9.31 0.18
CA ASP A 125 -8.57 9.96 -0.32
C ASP A 125 -8.31 11.44 -0.63
N ALA A 126 -7.58 12.13 0.26
CA ALA A 126 -7.19 13.53 0.08
C ALA A 126 -5.89 13.69 -0.73
N ASN A 127 -5.17 12.60 -1.02
CA ASN A 127 -3.84 12.59 -1.60
C ASN A 127 -2.85 13.48 -0.82
N LEU A 128 -2.79 13.25 0.50
CA LEU A 128 -1.94 13.98 1.45
C LEU A 128 -0.96 13.04 2.16
N LYS A 129 0.23 13.55 2.47
CA LYS A 129 1.19 12.95 3.40
C LYS A 129 1.26 13.78 4.67
N LEU A 130 1.35 13.13 5.82
CA LEU A 130 1.46 13.77 7.13
C LEU A 130 2.80 13.42 7.77
N HIS A 131 3.56 14.45 8.16
CA HIS A 131 4.78 14.28 8.94
C HIS A 131 4.43 14.04 10.41
N LEU A 132 4.77 12.85 10.92
CA LEU A 132 4.35 12.41 12.26
C LEU A 132 5.07 13.09 13.42
N GLY A 133 6.20 13.77 13.18
CA GLY A 133 6.90 14.60 14.17
C GLY A 133 6.38 16.03 14.36
N ASN A 134 5.87 16.70 13.33
CA ASN A 134 5.54 18.13 13.39
C ASN A 134 4.10 18.47 12.97
N GLY A 135 3.37 17.52 12.36
CA GLY A 135 1.97 17.70 11.96
C GLY A 135 1.77 18.36 10.59
N ASP A 136 2.85 18.61 9.84
CA ASP A 136 2.76 19.22 8.51
C ASP A 136 2.13 18.25 7.51
N LEU A 137 1.20 18.80 6.72
CA LEU A 137 0.54 18.13 5.61
C LEU A 137 1.23 18.51 4.31
N TYR A 138 1.57 17.51 3.53
CA TYR A 138 2.24 17.65 2.25
C TYR A 138 1.35 17.13 1.12
N LYS A 139 1.31 17.87 0.02
CA LYS A 139 0.88 17.38 -1.27
C LYS A 139 2.09 17.36 -2.19
N LYS A 140 2.50 16.16 -2.61
CA LYS A 140 3.84 15.93 -3.19
C LYS A 140 4.93 16.36 -2.21
N ARG A 141 5.64 17.46 -2.47
CA ARG A 141 6.71 18.02 -1.63
C ARG A 141 6.36 19.37 -1.01
N ASN A 142 5.17 19.90 -1.28
CA ASN A 142 4.76 21.22 -0.81
C ASN A 142 3.93 21.07 0.45
N ILE A 143 4.24 21.87 1.47
CA ILE A 143 3.39 22.00 2.65
C ILE A 143 2.09 22.70 2.24
N VAL A 144 0.97 22.09 2.57
CA VAL A 144 -0.38 22.60 2.26
C VAL A 144 -1.20 22.90 3.53
N GLY A 145 -0.68 22.54 4.71
CA GLY A 145 -1.32 22.82 5.98
C GLY A 145 -0.61 22.14 7.14
N ASN A 146 -1.17 22.27 8.35
CA ASN A 146 -0.71 21.59 9.55
C ASN A 146 -1.93 21.17 10.38
N ILE A 147 -1.93 19.95 10.93
CA ILE A 147 -3.08 19.40 11.69
C ILE A 147 -3.16 19.94 13.13
N GLY A 148 -2.12 20.61 13.60
CA GLY A 148 -1.98 21.11 14.96
C GLY A 148 -1.57 20.03 15.97
N LYS A 149 -0.88 20.46 17.03
CA LYS A 149 -0.30 19.57 18.07
C LYS A 149 -1.32 18.62 18.71
N LYS A 150 -2.52 19.11 19.02
CA LYS A 150 -3.56 18.31 19.68
C LYS A 150 -4.04 17.16 18.79
N ALA A 151 -4.27 17.41 17.50
CA ALA A 151 -4.69 16.35 16.57
C ALA A 151 -3.54 15.37 16.31
N LEU A 152 -2.31 15.89 16.18
CA LEU A 152 -1.12 15.07 16.01
C LEU A 152 -0.94 14.08 17.18
N MET A 153 -1.03 14.55 18.42
CA MET A 153 -0.91 13.69 19.60
C MET A 153 -2.00 12.61 19.63
N ALA A 154 -3.26 13.01 19.40
CA ALA A 154 -4.38 12.07 19.38
C ALA A 154 -4.30 11.03 18.24
N LEU A 155 -3.61 11.35 17.15
CA LEU A 155 -3.31 10.39 16.09
C LEU A 155 -2.17 9.45 16.50
N ARG A 156 -1.09 9.99 17.06
CA ARG A 156 0.09 9.23 17.52
C ARG A 156 -0.25 8.20 18.60
N GLU A 157 -1.16 8.52 19.53
CA GLU A 157 -1.62 7.59 20.57
C GLU A 157 -2.29 6.31 20.01
N LYS A 158 -2.77 6.35 18.76
CA LYS A 158 -3.38 5.19 18.09
C LYS A 158 -2.37 4.33 17.34
N ILE A 159 -1.13 4.80 17.20
CA ILE A 159 -0.06 4.09 16.51
C ILE A 159 0.65 3.21 17.53
N VAL A 160 0.75 1.91 17.24
CA VAL A 160 1.31 0.92 18.19
C VAL A 160 2.41 0.09 17.52
N GLY A 161 3.48 -0.20 18.25
CA GLY A 161 4.58 -1.04 17.75
C GLY A 161 5.44 -0.41 16.64
N ILE A 162 5.39 0.92 16.49
CA ILE A 162 6.20 1.68 15.52
C ILE A 162 6.92 2.82 16.24
N ASP A 163 8.23 2.93 16.05
CA ASP A 163 9.02 4.06 16.53
C ASP A 163 8.69 5.32 15.72
N LEU A 164 8.15 6.33 16.39
CA LEU A 164 7.71 7.56 15.75
C LEU A 164 8.79 8.64 15.78
N PRO A 165 8.80 9.57 14.81
CA PRO A 165 9.73 10.70 14.84
C PRO A 165 9.54 11.52 16.11
N THR A 166 10.62 12.13 16.62
CA THR A 166 10.56 13.05 17.76
C THR A 166 9.63 14.21 17.43
N LEU A 167 8.86 14.67 18.43
CA LEU A 167 8.02 15.84 18.27
C LEU A 167 8.89 17.08 18.05
N ALA A 168 8.60 17.86 17.01
CA ALA A 168 9.19 19.17 16.85
C ALA A 168 8.73 20.06 18.02
N THR A 169 9.70 20.73 18.66
CA THR A 169 9.48 21.69 19.76
C THR A 169 8.74 22.92 19.28
#